data_AF-A0AAJ0C5C5-F1
#
_entry.id   AF-A0AAJ0C5C5-F1
#
_cell.length_a   1.000
_cell.length_b   1.000
_cell.length_c   1.000
_cell.angle_alpha   90.00
_cell.angle_beta   90.00
_cell.angle_gamma   90.00
#
_symmetry.space_group_name_H-M   'P 1'
#
loop_
_entity.id
_entity.type
_entity.pdbx_description
1 polymer ?
#
loop_
_entity_poly.entity_id
_entity_poly.type
_entity_poly.pdbx_seq_one_letter_code
_entity_poly.pdbx_strand_id
1 'polypeptide(L)'
;MSKVPDNQDHTKRDRDYGMYPDDLAWQCGDEAVAAFVNSVYEPGVKESIIDMIVKYRGQRYTGWAAMRVPLPGRNAFSDEKTRTEVNTMRYIAQNTTIPVPHVYHWELASENPTGLGPFIIMDYFSNTDTLSEAMRDPFTKPGESYVLNTSLSDEKLEELYRPMPNIVLQLYALKMSRIGSLVCTDGGGDSWAVGTRPLLQNHLEVVTTGGCPTSVLPPEETTFAASREFYTSLADLHMAHLAF
;
A
#
# COMPACT_ATOMS: atom_id res chain seq x y z
N MET A 1 53.11 3.81 44.02
CA MET A 1 54.10 3.31 43.04
C MET A 1 53.47 2.11 42.36
N SER A 2 53.38 2.13 41.02
CA SER A 2 52.78 1.13 40.09
C SER A 2 51.23 1.02 40.10
N LYS A 3 50.42 1.30 39.03
CA LYS A 3 50.33 0.81 37.62
C LYS A 3 50.05 -0.70 37.55
N VAL A 4 49.08 -1.28 36.83
CA VAL A 4 48.28 -0.95 35.60
C VAL A 4 47.07 -1.95 35.52
N PRO A 5 46.05 -1.77 34.65
CA PRO A 5 44.63 -2.02 34.90
C PRO A 5 44.12 -3.40 34.44
N ASP A 6 42.96 -3.81 34.94
CA ASP A 6 42.29 -5.04 34.49
C ASP A 6 41.11 -4.71 33.54
N ASN A 7 41.37 -5.07 32.29
CA ASN A 7 40.51 -5.43 31.17
C ASN A 7 39.04 -4.96 31.13
N GLN A 8 38.75 -4.18 30.08
CA GLN A 8 37.40 -4.00 29.54
C GLN A 8 36.92 -5.34 28.98
N ASP A 9 35.86 -5.89 29.59
CA ASP A 9 35.14 -7.03 29.05
C ASP A 9 34.28 -6.58 27.85
N HIS A 10 34.83 -6.79 26.65
CA HIS A 10 34.18 -6.53 25.38
C HIS A 10 33.21 -7.66 25.00
N THR A 11 32.17 -7.94 25.79
CA THR A 11 31.10 -8.88 25.39
C THR A 11 29.70 -8.44 25.80
N LYS A 12 29.36 -7.16 25.61
CA LYS A 12 27.96 -6.71 25.52
C LYS A 12 27.76 -5.90 24.25
N ARG A 13 27.62 -6.61 23.13
CA ARG A 13 26.94 -6.08 21.95
C ARG A 13 25.70 -6.93 21.75
N ASP A 14 24.56 -6.26 21.89
CA ASP A 14 23.31 -6.41 21.15
C ASP A 14 23.15 -7.71 20.37
N ARG A 15 22.07 -8.42 20.68
CA ARG A 15 21.10 -8.96 19.72
C ARG A 15 20.01 -9.69 20.50
N ASP A 16 19.05 -8.93 21.00
CA ASP A 16 17.72 -9.46 21.32
C ASP A 16 16.83 -9.24 20.09
N TYR A 17 17.15 -9.95 19.00
CA TYR A 17 16.20 -10.15 17.91
C TYR A 17 15.56 -11.51 18.15
N GLY A 18 14.64 -11.54 19.11
CA GLY A 18 13.68 -12.61 19.19
C GLY A 18 12.87 -12.60 17.91
N MET A 19 13.16 -13.53 17.00
CA MET A 19 12.23 -13.98 15.98
C MET A 19 10.93 -14.34 16.72
N TYR A 20 9.92 -13.48 16.61
CA TYR A 20 8.58 -13.82 17.06
C TYR A 20 8.07 -14.94 16.14
N PRO A 21 7.57 -16.08 16.65
CA PRO A 21 6.89 -17.07 15.83
C PRO A 21 5.87 -16.36 14.91
N ASP A 22 5.77 -16.76 13.63
CA ASP A 22 4.98 -16.08 12.59
C ASP A 22 3.58 -15.64 13.07
N ASP A 23 2.92 -16.46 13.89
CA ASP A 23 1.60 -16.18 14.48
C ASP A 23 1.56 -14.90 15.34
N LEU A 24 2.67 -14.53 15.99
CA LEU A 24 2.81 -13.33 16.82
C LEU A 24 3.09 -12.07 15.98
N ALA A 25 3.75 -12.18 14.82
CA ALA A 25 3.93 -11.04 13.91
C ALA A 25 2.56 -10.57 13.36
N TRP A 26 1.67 -11.52 13.06
CA TRP A 26 0.29 -11.22 12.67
C TRP A 26 -0.52 -10.60 13.81
N GLN A 27 -0.44 -11.17 15.02
CA GLN A 27 -1.17 -10.64 16.19
C GLN A 27 -0.70 -9.24 16.61
N CYS A 28 0.61 -8.98 16.66
CA CYS A 28 1.14 -7.64 16.94
C CYS A 28 0.77 -6.64 15.83
N GLY A 29 0.72 -7.09 14.58
CA GLY A 29 0.21 -6.29 13.46
C GLY A 29 -1.27 -5.93 13.64
N ASP A 30 -2.09 -6.85 14.13
CA ASP A 30 -3.52 -6.64 14.37
C ASP A 30 -3.80 -5.72 15.57
N GLU A 31 -3.03 -5.86 16.66
CA GLU A 31 -3.11 -4.94 17.80
C GLU A 31 -2.69 -3.51 17.42
N ALA A 32 -1.61 -3.36 16.66
CA ALA A 32 -1.16 -2.06 16.15
C ALA A 32 -2.20 -1.43 15.21
N VAL A 33 -2.83 -2.24 14.35
CA VAL A 33 -3.93 -1.81 13.49
C VAL A 33 -5.15 -1.38 14.32
N ALA A 34 -5.54 -2.15 15.35
CA ALA A 34 -6.66 -1.80 16.21
C ALA A 34 -6.41 -0.50 16.98
N ALA A 35 -5.21 -0.32 17.53
CA ALA A 35 -4.80 0.92 18.21
C ALA A 35 -4.86 2.13 17.25
N PHE A 36 -4.36 1.95 16.02
CA PHE A 36 -4.44 2.97 14.98
C PHE A 36 -5.89 3.30 14.59
N VAL A 37 -6.75 2.30 14.42
CA VAL A 37 -8.17 2.53 14.12
C VAL A 37 -8.83 3.32 15.25
N ASN A 38 -8.52 3.01 16.51
CA ASN A 38 -9.02 3.77 17.65
C ASN A 38 -8.51 5.22 17.66
N SER A 39 -7.24 5.47 17.31
CA SER A 39 -6.70 6.83 17.27
C SER A 39 -7.37 7.71 16.22
N VAL A 40 -7.88 7.14 15.13
CA VAL A 40 -8.67 7.88 14.12
C VAL A 40 -9.97 8.43 14.69
N TYR A 41 -10.54 7.78 15.71
CA TYR A 41 -11.79 8.21 16.35
C TYR A 41 -11.59 9.16 17.53
N GLU A 42 -10.35 9.49 17.89
CA GLU A 42 -10.08 10.52 18.88
C GLU A 42 -10.66 11.86 18.42
N PRO A 43 -11.39 12.61 19.28
CA PRO A 43 -12.15 13.78 18.86
C PRO A 43 -11.34 14.79 18.04
N GLY A 44 -10.13 15.13 18.47
CA GLY A 44 -9.27 16.09 17.77
C GLY A 44 -8.77 15.60 16.40
N VAL A 45 -8.44 14.31 16.29
CA VAL A 45 -8.01 13.71 15.01
C VAL A 45 -9.18 13.65 14.05
N LYS A 46 -10.34 13.19 14.52
CA LYS A 46 -11.56 13.10 13.72
C LYS A 46 -12.00 14.46 13.18
N GLU A 47 -12.00 15.50 14.02
CA GLU A 47 -12.31 16.88 13.62
C GLU A 47 -11.33 17.37 12.55
N SER A 48 -10.02 17.13 12.74
CA SER A 48 -9.00 17.49 11.77
C SER A 48 -9.19 16.79 10.41
N ILE A 49 -9.55 15.50 10.40
CA ILE A 49 -9.89 14.76 9.17
C ILE A 49 -11.07 15.41 8.45
N ILE A 50 -12.14 15.74 9.18
CA ILE A 50 -13.33 16.39 8.62
C ILE A 50 -12.95 17.75 8.02
N ASP A 51 -12.19 18.56 8.75
CA ASP A 51 -11.75 19.88 8.29
C ASP A 51 -10.88 19.78 7.03
N MET A 52 -9.98 18.80 6.96
CA MET A 52 -9.15 18.56 5.77
C MET A 52 -10.01 18.15 4.57
N ILE A 53 -10.95 17.24 4.75
CA ILE A 53 -11.87 16.83 3.68
C ILE A 53 -12.67 18.05 3.20
N VAL A 54 -13.23 18.86 4.10
CA VAL A 54 -14.00 20.06 3.76
C VAL A 54 -13.13 21.10 3.06
N LYS A 55 -11.91 21.32 3.53
CA LYS A 55 -10.94 22.28 2.98
C LYS A 55 -10.57 21.94 1.54
N TYR A 56 -10.12 20.70 1.30
CA TYR A 56 -9.54 20.32 0.02
C TYR A 56 -10.56 19.91 -1.03
N ARG A 57 -11.67 19.30 -0.60
CA ARG A 57 -12.78 19.04 -1.51
C ARG A 57 -13.54 20.32 -1.83
N GLY A 58 -13.76 21.17 -0.84
CA GLY A 58 -14.58 22.38 -0.96
C GLY A 58 -16.07 22.14 -0.69
N GLN A 59 -16.74 23.16 -0.17
CA GLN A 59 -18.13 23.09 0.32
C GLN A 59 -19.22 22.95 -0.78
N ARG A 60 -18.83 22.96 -2.06
CA ARG A 60 -19.77 22.97 -3.21
C ARG A 60 -20.11 21.58 -3.77
N TYR A 61 -19.49 20.50 -3.28
CA TYR A 61 -19.66 19.17 -3.85
C TYR A 61 -20.77 18.36 -3.15
N THR A 62 -21.73 17.83 -3.92
CA THR A 62 -22.91 17.09 -3.43
C THR A 62 -22.67 15.56 -3.46
N GLY A 63 -21.72 15.07 -2.65
CA GLY A 63 -21.37 13.64 -2.61
C GLY A 63 -20.56 13.27 -1.38
N TRP A 64 -20.15 12.01 -1.27
CA TRP A 64 -19.31 11.51 -0.19
C TRP A 64 -17.83 11.54 -0.59
N ALA A 65 -16.95 11.72 0.40
CA ALA A 65 -15.50 11.67 0.21
C ALA A 65 -14.88 10.81 1.29
N ALA A 66 -13.74 10.22 0.97
CA ALA A 66 -12.98 9.38 1.88
C ALA A 66 -11.55 9.89 1.99
N MET A 67 -10.99 9.78 3.19
CA MET A 67 -9.56 9.89 3.42
C MET A 67 -8.98 8.49 3.55
N ARG A 68 -8.06 8.14 2.65
CA ARG A 68 -7.32 6.88 2.67
C ARG A 68 -5.98 7.11 3.33
N VAL A 69 -5.66 6.29 4.32
CA VAL A 69 -4.38 6.31 5.04
C VAL A 69 -3.79 4.89 4.98
N PRO A 70 -2.50 4.71 4.64
CA PRO A 70 -1.85 3.40 4.75
C PRO A 70 -1.85 2.90 6.19
N LEU A 71 -2.15 1.61 6.39
CA LEU A 71 -2.08 1.02 7.73
C LEU A 71 -0.63 1.07 8.24
N PRO A 72 -0.39 1.60 9.46
CA PRO A 72 0.92 1.62 10.06
C PRO A 72 1.40 0.19 10.36
N GLY A 73 2.72 -0.01 10.35
CA GLY A 73 3.34 -1.31 10.61
C GLY A 73 3.21 -2.33 9.48
N ARG A 74 2.21 -2.19 8.59
CA ARG A 74 2.04 -3.05 7.41
C ARG A 74 2.70 -2.52 6.16
N ASN A 75 3.06 -1.23 6.11
CA ASN A 75 3.75 -0.62 4.96
C ASN A 75 5.06 0.05 5.42
N ALA A 76 6.21 -0.52 5.05
CA ALA A 76 7.53 0.08 5.32
C ALA A 76 7.81 1.33 4.45
N PHE A 77 7.06 1.52 3.36
CA PHE A 77 7.25 2.60 2.38
C PHE A 77 5.96 3.38 2.13
N SER A 78 5.28 3.82 3.20
CA SER A 78 3.97 4.47 3.11
C SER A 78 3.95 5.70 2.21
N ASP A 79 4.98 6.55 2.26
CA ASP A 79 5.09 7.76 1.44
C ASP A 79 5.29 7.42 -0.05
N GLU A 80 6.25 6.54 -0.35
CA GLU A 80 6.55 6.07 -1.71
C GLU A 80 5.31 5.42 -2.34
N LYS A 81 4.61 4.58 -1.56
CA LYS A 81 3.37 3.90 -1.96
C LYS A 81 2.25 4.90 -2.23
N THR A 82 2.05 5.88 -1.35
CA THR A 82 0.97 6.86 -1.47
C THR A 82 1.14 7.72 -2.72
N ARG A 83 2.37 8.23 -2.95
CA ARG A 83 2.71 8.97 -4.17
C ARG A 83 2.49 8.14 -5.43
N THR A 84 2.94 6.88 -5.42
CA THR A 84 2.79 5.96 -6.56
C THR A 84 1.31 5.67 -6.85
N GLU A 85 0.50 5.47 -5.81
CA GLU A 85 -0.94 5.24 -5.94
C GLU A 85 -1.64 6.43 -6.60
N VAL A 86 -1.40 7.65 -6.11
CA VAL A 86 -2.00 8.87 -6.66
C VAL A 86 -1.62 9.06 -8.13
N ASN A 87 -0.33 8.92 -8.44
CA ASN A 87 0.15 9.05 -9.82
C ASN A 87 -0.51 8.02 -10.74
N THR A 88 -0.64 6.78 -10.28
CA THR A 88 -1.29 5.70 -11.04
C THR A 88 -2.78 5.95 -11.23
N MET A 89 -3.50 6.39 -10.20
CA MET A 89 -4.92 6.73 -10.29
C MET A 89 -5.16 7.85 -11.30
N ARG A 90 -4.36 8.93 -11.24
CA ARG A 90 -4.47 10.05 -12.20
C ARG A 90 -4.14 9.62 -13.62
N TYR A 91 -3.08 8.83 -13.80
CA TYR A 91 -2.70 8.29 -15.11
C TYR A 91 -3.81 7.42 -15.72
N ILE A 92 -4.41 6.51 -14.93
CA ILE A 92 -5.51 5.66 -15.39
C ILE A 92 -6.74 6.51 -15.73
N ALA A 93 -7.09 7.50 -14.90
CA ALA A 93 -8.23 8.39 -15.13
C ALA A 93 -8.11 9.18 -16.44
N GLN A 94 -6.90 9.60 -16.79
CA GLN A 94 -6.64 10.39 -18.00
C GLN A 94 -6.61 9.54 -19.27
N ASN A 95 -6.15 8.29 -19.19
CA ASN A 95 -5.87 7.46 -20.37
C ASN A 95 -6.90 6.35 -20.61
N THR A 96 -7.86 6.17 -19.70
CA THR A 96 -8.86 5.10 -19.80
C THR A 96 -10.25 5.60 -19.40
N THR A 97 -11.25 4.79 -19.70
CA THR A 97 -12.63 4.98 -19.23
C THR A 97 -12.92 4.25 -17.92
N ILE A 98 -11.90 3.65 -17.30
CA ILE A 98 -12.05 2.90 -16.06
C ILE A 98 -12.44 3.90 -14.95
N PRO A 99 -13.55 3.67 -14.24
CA PRO A 99 -13.93 4.54 -13.14
C PRO A 99 -12.95 4.34 -11.99
N VAL A 100 -12.14 5.36 -11.74
CA VAL A 100 -11.25 5.45 -10.57
C VAL A 100 -11.63 6.67 -9.73
N PRO A 101 -11.47 6.62 -8.39
CA PRO A 101 -11.83 7.75 -7.54
C PRO A 101 -11.07 9.02 -7.94
N HIS A 102 -11.76 10.16 -8.02
CA HIS A 102 -11.06 11.42 -8.23
C HIS A 102 -10.25 11.78 -6.98
N VAL A 103 -8.97 12.10 -7.16
CA VAL A 103 -8.08 12.53 -6.07
C VAL A 103 -8.17 14.04 -5.92
N TYR A 104 -8.83 14.49 -4.85
CA TYR A 104 -8.92 15.91 -4.49
C TYR A 104 -7.60 16.45 -3.95
N HIS A 105 -6.97 15.69 -3.06
CA HIS A 105 -5.72 16.10 -2.41
C HIS A 105 -4.98 14.90 -1.84
N TRP A 106 -3.67 15.03 -1.64
CA TRP A 106 -2.84 14.01 -1.00
C TRP A 106 -1.58 14.69 -0.45
N GLU A 107 -1.04 14.15 0.63
CA GLU A 107 0.21 14.65 1.22
C GLU A 107 1.02 13.50 1.84
N LEU A 108 2.30 13.77 2.06
CA LEU A 108 3.23 12.83 2.70
C LEU A 108 3.08 12.85 4.23
N ALA A 109 3.69 11.86 4.90
CA ALA A 109 3.63 11.75 6.37
C ALA A 109 4.09 13.03 7.08
N SER A 110 5.15 13.68 6.59
CA SER A 110 5.73 14.89 7.18
C SER A 110 4.83 16.11 7.11
N GLU A 111 3.85 16.09 6.19
CA GLU A 111 2.97 17.22 5.91
C GLU A 111 1.60 17.04 6.61
N ASN A 112 1.25 15.82 7.01
CA ASN A 112 -0.02 15.53 7.65
C ASN A 112 -0.04 15.98 9.13
N PRO A 113 -0.86 16.99 9.50
CA PRO A 113 -0.93 17.50 10.87
C PRO A 113 -1.53 16.51 11.88
N THR A 114 -2.24 15.48 11.42
CA THR A 114 -2.87 14.48 12.29
C THR A 114 -1.89 13.43 12.82
N GLY A 115 -0.69 13.33 12.26
CA GLY A 115 0.29 12.30 12.61
C GLY A 115 -0.08 10.89 12.15
N LEU A 116 -1.16 10.72 11.37
CA LEU A 116 -1.62 9.41 10.88
C LEU A 116 -0.76 8.83 9.74
N GLY A 117 0.25 9.57 9.26
CA GLY A 117 1.06 9.21 8.11
C GLY A 117 0.58 9.86 6.81
N PRO A 118 1.03 9.40 5.63
CA PRO A 118 0.60 9.98 4.36
C PRO A 118 -0.87 9.65 4.10
N PHE A 119 -1.55 10.46 3.29
CA PHE A 119 -2.96 10.26 3.03
C PHE A 119 -3.39 10.69 1.63
N ILE A 120 -4.56 10.22 1.21
CA ILE A 120 -5.23 10.60 -0.03
C ILE A 120 -6.68 10.96 0.29
N ILE A 121 -7.12 12.17 -0.05
CA ILE A 121 -8.51 12.60 -0.04
C ILE A 121 -9.06 12.38 -1.45
N MET A 122 -10.07 11.54 -1.56
CA MET A 122 -10.63 11.12 -2.84
C MET A 122 -12.14 10.89 -2.79
N ASP A 123 -12.75 10.69 -3.94
CA ASP A 123 -14.15 10.28 -4.04
C ASP A 123 -14.45 9.01 -3.23
N TYR A 124 -15.60 9.01 -2.57
CA TYR A 124 -16.17 7.78 -2.02
C TYR A 124 -17.27 7.28 -2.95
N PHE A 125 -17.07 6.11 -3.53
CA PHE A 125 -18.12 5.42 -4.29
C PHE A 125 -19.01 4.65 -3.34
N SER A 126 -20.27 5.07 -3.24
CA SER A 126 -21.29 4.25 -2.58
C SER A 126 -21.56 3.03 -3.46
N ASN A 127 -21.25 1.86 -2.93
CA ASN A 127 -21.59 0.57 -3.51
C ASN A 127 -22.48 -0.21 -2.53
N THR A 128 -23.25 -1.15 -3.06
CA THR A 128 -24.07 -2.05 -2.24
C THR A 128 -23.21 -3.13 -1.61
N ASP A 129 -22.35 -3.77 -2.42
CA ASP A 129 -21.48 -4.86 -2.02
C ASP A 129 -20.18 -4.85 -2.84
N THR A 130 -19.17 -5.53 -2.34
CA THR A 130 -17.97 -5.90 -3.10
C THR A 130 -18.22 -7.12 -3.99
N LEU A 131 -17.42 -7.29 -5.05
CA LEU A 131 -17.48 -8.50 -5.89
C LEU A 131 -17.24 -9.77 -5.05
N SER A 132 -16.35 -9.71 -4.06
CA SER A 132 -16.16 -10.78 -3.09
C SER A 132 -17.45 -11.05 -2.31
N GLU A 133 -18.08 -10.06 -1.69
CA GLU A 133 -19.31 -10.32 -0.93
C GLU A 133 -20.43 -10.91 -1.80
N ALA A 134 -20.57 -10.42 -3.04
CA ALA A 134 -21.54 -10.96 -4.00
C ALA A 134 -21.30 -12.43 -4.37
N MET A 135 -20.06 -12.92 -4.27
CA MET A 135 -19.70 -14.32 -4.57
C MET A 135 -19.51 -15.18 -3.31
N ARG A 136 -19.76 -14.63 -2.13
CA ARG A 136 -19.54 -15.33 -0.86
C ARG A 136 -20.50 -16.50 -0.70
N ASP A 137 -19.98 -17.62 -0.20
CA ASP A 137 -20.82 -18.74 0.21
C ASP A 137 -21.73 -18.33 1.38
N PRO A 138 -23.07 -18.49 1.25
CA PRO A 138 -24.04 -18.04 2.25
C PRO A 138 -23.95 -18.80 3.58
N PHE A 139 -23.29 -19.96 3.60
CA PHE A 139 -23.05 -20.77 4.79
C PHE A 139 -21.74 -20.40 5.50
N THR A 140 -20.91 -19.53 4.92
CA THR A 140 -19.69 -19.03 5.57
C THR A 140 -20.06 -18.19 6.78
N LYS A 141 -19.54 -18.53 7.97
CA LYS A 141 -19.84 -17.75 9.17
C LYS A 141 -19.06 -16.42 9.19
N PRO A 142 -19.57 -15.40 9.89
CA PRO A 142 -18.80 -14.19 10.17
C PRO A 142 -17.48 -14.54 10.88
N GLY A 143 -16.36 -14.08 10.33
CA GLY A 143 -15.01 -14.33 10.87
C GLY A 143 -14.29 -15.55 10.30
N GLU A 144 -14.97 -16.39 9.50
CA GLU A 144 -14.30 -17.47 8.75
C GLU A 144 -13.67 -16.95 7.45
N SER A 145 -12.65 -17.67 6.98
CA SER A 145 -12.00 -17.38 5.70
C SER A 145 -13.03 -17.33 4.57
N TYR A 146 -12.80 -16.43 3.63
CA TYR A 146 -13.70 -16.24 2.50
C TYR A 146 -13.78 -17.52 1.64
N VAL A 147 -14.98 -18.09 1.51
CA VAL A 147 -15.27 -19.25 0.64
C VAL A 147 -16.14 -18.79 -0.52
N LEU A 148 -15.74 -19.18 -1.74
CA LEU A 148 -16.50 -18.91 -2.95
C LEU A 148 -17.73 -19.80 -3.01
N ASN A 149 -18.88 -19.20 -3.31
CA ASN A 149 -20.11 -19.94 -3.54
C ASN A 149 -20.04 -20.71 -4.87
N THR A 150 -19.93 -22.03 -4.79
CA THR A 150 -19.86 -22.92 -5.97
C THR A 150 -21.23 -23.17 -6.62
N SER A 151 -22.32 -22.73 -5.99
CA SER A 151 -23.71 -22.90 -6.47
C SER A 151 -24.26 -21.64 -7.14
N LEU A 152 -23.42 -20.66 -7.46
CA LEU A 152 -23.83 -19.49 -8.23
C LEU A 152 -24.24 -19.89 -9.65
N SER A 153 -25.33 -19.31 -10.16
CA SER A 153 -25.73 -19.55 -11.54
C SER A 153 -24.76 -18.90 -12.52
N ASP A 154 -24.61 -19.50 -13.70
CA ASP A 154 -23.73 -18.99 -14.75
C ASP A 154 -24.13 -17.56 -15.17
N GLU A 155 -25.44 -17.26 -15.18
CA GLU A 155 -25.94 -15.91 -15.49
C GLU A 155 -25.47 -14.87 -14.47
N LYS A 156 -25.43 -15.23 -13.19
CA LYS A 156 -24.97 -14.33 -12.14
C LYS A 156 -23.47 -14.12 -12.21
N LEU A 157 -22.70 -15.18 -12.48
CA LEU A 157 -21.26 -15.07 -12.72
C LEU A 157 -20.96 -14.18 -13.92
N GLU A 158 -21.68 -14.36 -15.03
CA GLU A 158 -21.50 -13.55 -16.23
C GLU A 158 -21.79 -12.07 -15.93
N GLU A 159 -22.88 -11.75 -15.24
CA GLU A 159 -23.20 -10.37 -14.84
C GLU A 159 -22.06 -9.73 -14.04
N LEU A 160 -21.54 -10.45 -13.04
CA LEU A 160 -20.49 -9.97 -12.16
C LEU A 160 -19.15 -9.77 -12.88
N TYR A 161 -18.77 -10.69 -13.76
CA TYR A 161 -17.48 -10.65 -14.45
C TYR A 161 -17.50 -9.88 -15.78
N ARG A 162 -18.67 -9.58 -16.36
CA ARG A 162 -18.81 -8.85 -17.64
C ARG A 162 -17.98 -7.56 -17.74
N PRO A 163 -17.82 -6.74 -16.67
CA PRO A 163 -16.99 -5.53 -16.76
C PRO A 163 -15.48 -5.82 -16.80
N MET A 164 -15.03 -6.96 -16.26
CA MET A 164 -13.61 -7.25 -16.03
C MET A 164 -12.78 -7.31 -17.31
N PRO A 165 -13.21 -7.96 -18.41
CA PRO A 165 -12.46 -7.94 -19.67
C PRO A 165 -12.21 -6.53 -20.19
N ASN A 166 -13.20 -5.63 -20.08
CA ASN A 166 -13.06 -4.26 -20.54
C ASN A 166 -12.01 -3.48 -19.73
N ILE A 167 -11.95 -3.71 -18.41
CA ILE A 167 -10.94 -3.12 -17.53
C ILE A 167 -9.55 -3.66 -17.88
N VAL A 168 -9.40 -4.98 -17.98
CA VAL A 168 -8.12 -5.64 -18.27
C VAL A 168 -7.57 -5.21 -19.64
N LEU A 169 -8.43 -5.12 -20.66
CA LEU A 169 -8.02 -4.68 -22.01
C LEU A 169 -7.54 -3.24 -22.02
N GLN A 170 -8.22 -2.35 -21.31
CA GLN A 170 -7.80 -0.94 -21.19
C GLN A 170 -6.49 -0.81 -20.43
N LEU A 171 -6.30 -1.53 -19.33
CA LEU A 171 -5.03 -1.54 -18.60
C LEU A 171 -3.90 -2.12 -19.46
N TYR A 172 -4.16 -3.17 -20.24
CA TYR A 172 -3.18 -3.75 -21.16
C TYR A 172 -2.74 -2.78 -22.28
N ALA A 173 -3.63 -1.87 -22.68
CA ALA A 173 -3.30 -0.85 -23.67
C ALA A 173 -2.33 0.22 -23.13
N LEU A 174 -2.22 0.37 -21.80
CA LEU A 174 -1.28 1.29 -21.16
C LEU A 174 0.14 0.71 -21.21
N LYS A 175 0.87 1.05 -22.27
CA LYS A 175 2.24 0.56 -22.48
C LYS A 175 3.27 1.56 -21.99
N MET A 176 4.21 1.06 -21.18
CA MET A 176 5.40 1.80 -20.73
C MET A 176 6.67 1.12 -21.27
N SER A 177 7.71 1.92 -21.47
CA SER A 177 9.00 1.45 -21.98
C SER A 177 9.88 0.77 -20.93
N ARG A 178 9.55 0.95 -19.65
CA ARG A 178 10.32 0.45 -18.50
C ARG A 178 9.39 -0.16 -17.47
N ILE A 179 9.94 -1.01 -16.62
CA ILE A 179 9.26 -1.59 -15.45
C ILE A 179 9.65 -0.77 -14.22
N GLY A 180 8.64 -0.27 -13.51
CA GLY A 180 8.77 0.54 -12.31
C GLY A 180 7.46 1.24 -11.96
N SER A 181 7.54 2.18 -11.03
CA SER A 181 6.41 2.97 -10.55
C SER A 181 6.33 4.33 -11.26
N LEU A 182 5.11 4.85 -11.38
CA LEU A 182 4.82 6.08 -12.12
C LEU A 182 5.17 7.33 -11.30
N VAL A 183 5.83 8.27 -11.97
CA VAL A 183 6.14 9.60 -11.47
C VAL A 183 5.53 10.67 -12.38
N CYS A 184 5.06 11.73 -11.76
CA CYS A 184 4.63 12.95 -12.44
C CYS A 184 5.88 13.71 -12.90
N THR A 185 6.03 13.92 -14.22
CA THR A 185 7.25 14.55 -14.79
C THR A 185 7.13 16.06 -14.92
N ASP A 186 5.92 16.55 -15.09
CA ASP A 186 5.57 17.96 -14.98
C ASP A 186 4.87 18.18 -13.64
N GLY A 187 5.16 19.26 -12.93
CA GLY A 187 4.43 19.59 -11.69
C GLY A 187 2.93 19.83 -11.90
N GLY A 188 2.45 19.79 -13.16
CA GLY A 188 1.08 20.03 -13.59
C GLY A 188 0.20 18.78 -13.70
N GLY A 189 0.74 17.55 -13.67
CA GLY A 189 -0.09 16.34 -13.66
C GLY A 189 -0.49 15.78 -15.02
N ASP A 190 0.12 16.23 -16.12
CA ASP A 190 -0.30 15.87 -17.48
C ASP A 190 0.69 14.93 -18.20
N SER A 191 1.91 14.77 -17.67
CA SER A 191 2.93 13.89 -18.23
C SER A 191 3.48 12.92 -17.20
N TRP A 192 3.39 11.63 -17.54
CA TRP A 192 3.76 10.51 -16.68
C TRP A 192 4.93 9.73 -17.26
N ALA A 193 5.87 9.35 -16.40
CA ALA A 193 6.95 8.44 -16.76
C ALA A 193 7.18 7.40 -15.66
N VAL A 194 7.88 6.33 -16.01
CA VAL A 194 8.38 5.37 -15.04
C VAL A 194 9.69 5.90 -14.48
N GLY A 195 9.72 6.23 -13.19
CA GLY A 195 10.84 6.93 -12.57
C GLY A 195 11.35 6.33 -11.26
N THR A 196 10.55 5.51 -10.59
CA THR A 196 10.96 4.85 -9.35
C THR A 196 10.81 3.33 -9.44
N ARG A 197 11.39 2.63 -8.47
CA ARG A 197 11.34 1.18 -8.36
C ARG A 197 9.90 0.65 -8.29
N PRO A 198 9.66 -0.57 -8.81
CA PRO A 198 8.36 -1.21 -8.62
C PRO A 198 8.14 -1.52 -7.14
N LEU A 199 7.02 -1.06 -6.61
CA LEU A 199 6.57 -1.37 -5.25
C LEU A 199 5.71 -2.63 -5.27
N LEU A 200 6.33 -3.75 -4.91
CA LEU A 200 5.67 -5.06 -4.88
C LEU A 200 5.34 -5.46 -3.46
N GLN A 201 4.26 -6.23 -3.30
CA GLN A 201 3.92 -6.83 -2.01
C GLN A 201 5.07 -7.70 -1.46
N ASN A 202 5.77 -8.44 -2.31
CA ASN A 202 6.95 -9.21 -1.91
C ASN A 202 8.09 -8.33 -1.34
N HIS A 203 8.34 -7.14 -1.93
CA HIS A 203 9.35 -6.21 -1.39
C HIS A 203 8.99 -5.75 0.03
N LEU A 204 7.69 -5.57 0.26
CA LEU A 204 7.16 -5.17 1.54
C LEU A 204 7.25 -6.30 2.57
N GLU A 205 6.80 -7.51 2.22
CA GLU A 205 6.77 -8.68 3.11
C GLU A 205 8.17 -9.10 3.57
N VAL A 206 9.17 -9.07 2.68
CA VAL A 206 10.56 -9.39 3.03
C VAL A 206 11.11 -8.43 4.11
N VAL A 207 10.66 -7.18 4.11
CA VAL A 207 11.05 -6.19 5.13
C VAL A 207 10.20 -6.31 6.40
N THR A 208 8.87 -6.32 6.26
CA THR A 208 7.96 -6.25 7.42
C THR A 208 7.83 -7.56 8.17
N THR A 209 7.82 -8.68 7.46
CA THR A 209 7.66 -10.02 8.02
C THR A 209 8.99 -10.75 8.05
N GLY A 210 9.78 -10.62 6.98
CA GLY A 210 11.08 -11.27 6.85
C GLY A 210 12.24 -10.59 7.58
N GLY A 211 12.01 -9.45 8.25
CA GLY A 211 13.03 -8.75 9.05
C GLY A 211 14.23 -8.21 8.26
N CYS A 212 14.18 -8.22 6.93
CA CYS A 212 15.29 -7.76 6.11
C CYS A 212 15.45 -6.25 6.19
N PRO A 213 16.69 -5.73 6.22
CA PRO A 213 16.91 -4.30 6.18
C PRO A 213 16.49 -3.75 4.82
N THR A 214 15.96 -2.53 4.82
CA THR A 214 15.48 -1.83 3.61
C THR A 214 16.59 -1.62 2.57
N SER A 215 17.86 -1.68 2.99
CA SER A 215 19.03 -1.59 2.12
C SER A 215 19.22 -2.78 1.17
N VAL A 216 18.52 -3.90 1.41
CA VAL A 216 18.54 -5.06 0.50
C VAL A 216 17.66 -4.82 -0.73
N LEU A 217 16.66 -3.93 -0.61
CA LEU A 217 15.80 -3.59 -1.73
C LEU A 217 16.54 -2.71 -2.74
N PRO A 218 16.15 -2.76 -4.03
CA PRO A 218 16.66 -1.83 -5.03
C PRO A 218 16.48 -0.38 -4.58
N PRO A 219 17.45 0.52 -4.83
CA PRO A 219 17.30 1.95 -4.60
C PRO A 219 16.03 2.51 -5.25
N GLU A 220 15.47 3.57 -4.70
CA GLU A 220 14.21 4.17 -5.15
C GLU A 220 14.24 4.56 -6.63
N GLU A 221 15.38 5.00 -7.15
CA GLU A 221 15.57 5.46 -8.54
C GLU A 221 15.74 4.30 -9.53
N THR A 222 15.76 3.05 -9.05
CA THR A 222 15.98 1.88 -9.90
C THR A 222 14.77 1.63 -10.78
N THR A 223 14.97 1.55 -12.09
CA THR A 223 13.95 1.13 -13.04
C THR A 223 14.55 0.11 -14.00
N PHE A 224 13.75 -0.78 -14.56
CA PHE A 224 14.24 -1.87 -15.40
C PHE A 224 13.83 -1.68 -16.86
N ALA A 225 14.79 -1.81 -17.79
CA ALA A 225 14.51 -1.68 -19.22
C ALA A 225 13.88 -2.95 -19.81
N ALA A 226 14.21 -4.10 -19.21
CA ALA A 226 13.79 -5.41 -19.69
C ALA A 226 13.32 -6.31 -18.54
N SER A 227 12.38 -7.21 -18.82
CA SER A 227 11.87 -8.19 -17.85
C SER A 227 12.97 -9.06 -17.25
N ARG A 228 14.02 -9.38 -18.02
CA ARG A 228 15.17 -10.16 -17.53
C ARG A 228 15.87 -9.48 -16.36
N GLU A 229 16.09 -8.17 -16.44
CA GLU A 229 16.75 -7.40 -15.37
C GLU A 229 15.88 -7.37 -14.12
N PHE A 230 14.58 -7.15 -14.30
CA PHE A 230 13.61 -7.16 -13.23
C PHE A 230 13.53 -8.52 -12.51
N TYR A 231 13.40 -9.62 -13.26
CA TYR A 231 13.33 -10.96 -12.66
C TYR A 231 14.65 -11.38 -12.01
N THR A 232 15.80 -10.94 -12.55
CA THR A 232 17.10 -11.18 -11.91
C THR A 232 17.15 -10.45 -10.57
N SER A 233 16.76 -9.17 -10.53
CA SER A 233 16.70 -8.40 -9.29
C SER A 233 15.76 -9.01 -8.25
N LEU A 234 14.64 -9.61 -8.67
CA LEU A 234 13.73 -10.32 -7.76
C LEU A 234 14.36 -11.61 -7.21
N ALA A 235 15.04 -12.38 -8.05
CA ALA A 235 15.75 -13.58 -7.62
C ALA A 235 16.86 -13.25 -6.64
N ASP A 236 17.64 -12.19 -6.90
CA ASP A 236 18.69 -11.72 -5.99
C ASP A 236 18.12 -11.30 -4.64
N LEU A 237 16.97 -10.60 -4.62
CA LEU A 237 16.27 -10.24 -3.39
C LEU A 237 15.80 -11.47 -2.61
N HIS A 238 15.21 -12.45 -3.29
CA HIS A 238 14.78 -13.71 -2.65
C HIS A 238 15.94 -14.49 -2.07
N MET A 239 17.08 -14.53 -2.76
CA MET A 239 18.30 -15.16 -2.24
C MET A 239 18.90 -14.38 -1.08
N ALA A 240 18.87 -13.04 -1.13
CA ALA A 240 19.38 -12.20 -0.06
C ALA A 240 18.53 -12.32 1.21
N HIS A 241 17.22 -12.50 1.09
CA HIS A 241 16.33 -12.71 2.24
C HIS A 241 16.73 -13.93 3.08
N LEU A 242 17.23 -15.01 2.46
CA LEU A 242 17.69 -16.21 3.16
C LEU A 242 18.93 -16.00 4.04
N ALA A 243 19.61 -14.85 3.92
CA ALA A 243 20.77 -14.51 4.73
C ALA A 243 20.42 -13.81 6.06
N PHE A 244 19.13 -13.51 6.28
CA PHE A 244 18.59 -12.84 7.47
C PHE A 244 17.65 -13.78 8.22
#